data_AF-D6PGL5-F1
#
_entry.id   AF-D6PGL5-F1
#
_cell.length_a   1.000
_cell.length_b   1.000
_cell.length_c   1.000
_cell.angle_alpha   90.00
_cell.angle_beta   90.00
_cell.angle_gamma   90.00
#
_symmetry.space_group_name_H-M   'P 1'
#
loop_
_entity.id
_entity.type
_entity.pdbx_description
1 polymer ?
#
loop_
_entity_poly.entity_id
_entity_poly.type
_entity_poly.pdbx_seq_one_letter_code
_entity_poly.pdbx_strand_id
1 'polypeptide(L)' 'MNPADQYWGFWPLLPLYPYGRRRTVFRELIPGQLWSLEQLQGVYYVAVPVRLTVAKVPGGLMLVNP' A
#
# COMPACT_ATOMS: atom_id res chain seq x y z
N MET A 1 -7.18 8.09 -10.46
CA MET A 1 -7.82 7.80 -9.16
C MET A 1 -8.58 9.05 -8.74
N ASN A 2 -9.83 8.93 -8.31
CA ASN A 2 -10.59 10.07 -7.78
C ASN A 2 -10.01 10.43 -6.40
N PRO A 3 -9.71 11.71 -6.10
CA PRO A 3 -9.26 12.13 -4.77
C PRO A 3 -10.18 11.69 -3.62
N ALA A 4 -11.48 11.51 -3.88
CA ALA A 4 -12.43 11.00 -2.90
C ALA A 4 -12.13 9.56 -2.44
N ASP A 5 -11.63 8.70 -3.33
CA ASP A 5 -11.32 7.29 -3.03
C ASP A 5 -10.17 7.15 -2.02
N GLN A 6 -9.34 8.19 -1.92
CA GLN A 6 -8.16 8.24 -1.07
C GLN A 6 -8.50 8.74 0.34
N TYR A 7 -9.67 9.32 0.57
CA TYR A 7 -10.07 9.86 1.87
C TYR A 7 -10.15 8.76 2.94
N TRP A 8 -9.64 9.07 4.14
CA TRP A 8 -9.66 8.19 5.31
C TRP A 8 -10.28 8.89 6.51
N GLY A 9 -11.61 8.89 6.59
CA GLY A 9 -12.35 9.56 7.67
C GLY A 9 -12.12 8.98 9.07
N PHE A 10 -11.62 7.75 9.19
CA PHE A 10 -11.37 7.07 10.47
C PHE A 10 -10.01 7.40 11.08
N TRP A 11 -9.22 8.28 10.48
CA TRP A 11 -7.90 8.66 10.99
C TRP A 11 -7.90 9.15 12.46
N PRO A 12 -8.95 9.76 13.03
CA PRO A 12 -8.95 10.11 14.45
C PRO A 12 -9.07 8.90 15.39
N LEU A 13 -9.70 7.81 14.94
CA LEU A 13 -9.89 6.58 15.71
C LEU A 13 -8.73 5.60 15.52
N LEU A 14 -8.18 5.57 14.31
CA LEU A 14 -7.04 4.76 13.90
C LEU A 14 -6.05 5.72 13.23
N PRO A 15 -5.13 6.34 14.00
CA PRO A 15 -4.21 7.35 13.49
C PRO A 15 -3.18 6.67 12.61
N LEU A 16 -3.60 6.29 11.40
CA LEU A 16 -2.78 5.76 10.33
C LEU A 16 -2.24 6.94 9.52
N TYR A 17 -0.93 7.16 9.61
CA TYR A 17 -0.23 8.07 8.70
C TYR A 17 -0.41 7.59 7.25
N PRO A 18 -0.50 8.50 6.25
CA PRO A 18 -0.65 9.94 6.36
C PRO A 18 -2.11 10.31 6.64
N TYR A 19 -2.37 10.75 7.87
CA TYR A 19 -3.69 11.07 8.43
C TYR A 19 -4.67 11.66 7.40
N GLY A 20 -5.79 10.97 7.19
CA GLY A 20 -6.83 11.39 6.25
C GLY A 20 -6.64 10.93 4.80
N ARG A 21 -5.52 10.28 4.45
CA ARG A 21 -5.29 9.72 3.10
C ARG A 21 -4.72 8.29 3.11
N ARG A 22 -5.26 7.40 2.28
CA ARG A 22 -4.81 6.01 2.11
C ARG A 22 -4.11 5.77 0.77
N ARG A 23 -2.96 6.43 0.59
CA ARG A 23 -2.23 6.33 -0.68
C ARG A 23 -1.44 5.04 -0.78
N THR A 24 -1.83 4.19 -1.73
CA THR A 24 -1.02 3.06 -2.20
C THR A 24 -0.25 3.46 -3.44
N VAL A 25 1.07 3.28 -3.41
CA VAL A 25 1.96 3.50 -4.55
C VAL A 25 2.19 2.16 -5.22
N PHE A 26 1.67 2.02 -6.43
CA PHE A 26 1.94 0.86 -7.28
C PHE A 26 3.19 1.14 -8.14
N ARG A 27 4.09 0.16 -8.20
CA ARG A 27 5.28 0.17 -9.05
C ARG A 27 5.44 -1.17 -9.72
N GLU A 28 5.71 -1.15 -11.01
CA GLU A 28 6.22 -2.32 -11.72
C GLU A 28 7.74 -2.37 -11.55
N LEU A 29 8.23 -3.42 -10.89
CA LEU A 29 9.66 -3.62 -10.63
C LEU A 29 10.33 -4.35 -11.78
N ILE A 30 9.65 -5.36 -12.32
CA ILE A 30 10.05 -6.10 -13.53
C ILE A 30 8.83 -6.15 -14.44
N PRO A 31 8.93 -5.61 -15.69
CA PRO A 31 7.82 -5.57 -16.62
C PRO A 31 7.12 -6.92 -16.78
N GLY A 32 5.82 -6.97 -16.49
CA GLY A 32 4.97 -8.15 -16.65
C GLY A 32 5.26 -9.30 -15.68
N GLN A 33 6.13 -9.11 -14.69
CA GLN A 33 6.59 -10.20 -13.80
C GLN A 33 6.50 -9.87 -12.32
N LEU A 34 6.84 -8.64 -11.92
CA LEU A 34 6.98 -8.29 -10.50
C LEU A 34 6.48 -6.88 -10.24
N TRP A 35 5.62 -6.74 -9.24
CA TRP A 35 5.04 -5.46 -8.82
C TRP A 35 5.20 -5.26 -7.32
N SER A 36 5.34 -4.00 -6.92
CA SER A 36 5.37 -3.55 -5.53
C SER A 36 4.20 -2.61 -5.28
N LEU A 37 3.46 -2.86 -4.21
CA LEU A 37 2.42 -1.99 -3.69
C LEU A 37 2.88 -1.49 -2.32
N GLU A 38 3.18 -0.21 -2.23
CA GLU A 38 3.73 0.41 -1.02
C GLU A 38 2.71 1.36 -0.40
N GLN A 39 2.47 1.21 0.89
CA GLN A 39 1.69 2.16 1.68
C GLN A 39 2.52 2.53 2.90
N LEU A 40 2.71 3.83 3.11
CA LEU A 40 3.21 4.30 4.39
C LEU A 40 2.07 4.16 5.40
N GLN A 41 2.27 3.35 6.42
CA GLN A 41 1.37 3.26 7.56
C GLN A 41 2.12 3.81 8.77
N GLY A 42 1.43 4.41 9.71
CA GLY A 42 2.10 4.83 10.93
C GLY A 42 1.11 5.03 12.04
N VAL A 43 1.48 4.78 13.28
CA VAL A 43 0.64 4.99 14.45
C VAL A 43 1.41 5.92 15.39
N TYR A 44 0.80 7.06 15.73
CA TYR A 44 1.44 8.13 16.52
C TYR A 44 2.76 8.62 15.91
N TYR A 45 3.89 8.26 16.53
CA TYR A 45 5.24 8.71 16.17
C TYR A 45 6.02 7.67 15.36
N VAL A 46 5.41 6.51 15.08
CA VAL A 46 6.05 5.43 14.32
C VAL A 46 5.46 5.42 12.93
N ALA A 47 6.31 5.55 11.91
CA ALA A 47 5.94 5.32 10.52
C ALA A 47 6.66 4.06 10.01
N VAL A 48 5.89 3.08 9.56
CA VAL A 48 6.38 1.81 9.01
C VAL A 48 5.96 1.71 7.54
N PRO A 49 6.90 1.51 6.61
CA PRO A 49 6.53 1.20 5.24
C PRO A 49 5.94 -0.21 5.18
N VAL A 50 4.68 -0.33 4.74
CA VAL A 50 4.06 -1.63 4.44
C VAL A 50 4.18 -1.86 2.95
N ARG A 51 4.69 -3.03 2.56
CA ARG A 51 4.93 -3.40 1.17
C ARG A 51 4.29 -4.74 0.86
N LEU A 52 3.45 -4.78 -0.16
CA LEU A 52 3.02 -6.01 -0.78
C LEU A 52 3.80 -6.19 -2.09
N THR A 53 4.51 -7.32 -2.21
CA THR A 53 5.13 -7.74 -3.47
C THR A 53 4.23 -8.75 -4.16
N VAL A 54 3.97 -8.54 -5.44
CA VAL A 54 3.19 -9.44 -6.28
C VAL A 54 4.10 -9.99 -7.36
N ALA A 55 4.24 -11.32 -7.42
CA ALA A 55 5.03 -12.01 -8.43
C ALA A 55 4.12 -12.83 -9.35
N LYS A 56 4.35 -12.75 -10.66
CA LYS A 56 3.69 -13.63 -11.63
C LYS A 56 4.26 -15.04 -11.51
N VAL A 57 3.37 -16.02 -11.41
CA VAL A 57 3.71 -17.45 -11.37
C VAL A 57 2.90 -18.20 -12.43
N PRO A 58 3.31 -19.41 -12.84
CA PRO A 58 2.49 -20.23 -13.73
C PRO A 58 1.08 -20.41 -13.16
N GLY A 59 0.07 -20.03 -13.93
CA GLY A 59 -1.35 -20.15 -13.52
C GLY A 59 -1.86 -19.06 -12.56
N GLY A 60 -1.08 -18.03 -12.20
CA GLY A 60 -1.60 -16.96 -11.33
C GLY A 60 -0.60 -15.92 -10.82
N LEU A 61 -0.90 -15.38 -9.64
CA LEU A 61 -0.10 -14.38 -8.93
C LEU A 61 0.20 -14.86 -7.51
N MET A 62 1.45 -14.72 -7.06
CA MET A 62 1.87 -14.94 -5.70
C MET A 62 1.98 -13.61 -4.97
N LEU A 63 1.41 -13.52 -3.77
CA LEU A 63 1.40 -12.31 -2.93
C LEU A 63 2.30 -12.53 -1.71
N VAL A 64 3.21 -11.60 -1.45
CA VAL A 64 4.13 -11.64 -0.30
C VAL A 64 4.10 -10.30 0.41
N ASN A 65 3.78 -10.30 1.71
CA ASN A 65 3.76 -9.12 2.57
C ASN A 65 4.62 -9.42 3.82
N PRO A 66 5.67 -8.63 4.12
CA PRO A 66 6.53 -8.82 5.29
C PRO A 66 5.93 -8.25 6.58
#